data_AF-A0A939PAX0-F1
#
_entry.id   AF-A0A939PAX0-F1
#
_cell.length_a   1.000
_cell.length_b   1.000
_cell.length_c   1.000
_cell.angle_alpha   90.00
_cell.angle_beta   90.00
_cell.angle_gamma   90.00
#
_symmetry.space_group_name_H-M   'P 1'
#
loop_
_entity.id
_entity.type
_entity.pdbx_description
1 polymer ?
#
loop_
_entity_poly.entity_id
_entity_poly.type
_entity_poly.pdbx_seq_one_letter_code
_entity_poly.pdbx_strand_id
1 'polypeptide(L)' 'MSQNTIISRHTTSQGVVTWSRCVCGRLQMNMTSYDGKTLTAGGHAHCSSRISS' A
#
# COMPACT_ATOMS: atom_id res chain seq x y z
N MET A 1 -2.38 5.89 -16.27
CA MET A 1 -1.62 5.06 -15.32
C MET A 1 -1.55 5.79 -13.99
N SER A 2 -2.34 5.41 -13.00
CA SER A 2 -2.25 5.96 -11.65
C SER A 2 -1.06 5.29 -10.96
N GLN A 3 0.15 5.79 -11.21
CA GLN A 3 1.35 5.34 -10.49
C GLN A 3 1.27 5.88 -9.05
N ASN A 4 1.17 4.96 -8.09
CA ASN A 4 1.41 5.28 -6.69
C ASN A 4 2.92 5.24 -6.44
N THR A 5 3.49 6.32 -5.92
CA THR A 5 4.91 6.37 -5.57
C THR A 5 5.12 5.79 -4.17
N ILE A 6 6.03 4.85 -4.02
CA ILE A 6 6.43 4.36 -2.69
C ILE A 6 7.24 5.47 -2.01
N ILE A 7 6.79 5.88 -0.82
CA ILE A 7 7.44 6.93 -0.04
C ILE A 7 8.15 6.41 1.21
N SER A 8 7.80 5.19 1.64
CA SER A 8 8.40 4.58 2.82
C SER A 8 8.21 3.05 2.77
N ARG A 9 9.22 2.34 3.26
CA ARG A 9 9.22 0.88 3.40
C ARG A 9 9.93 0.52 4.70
N HIS A 10 9.24 -0.21 5.57
CA HIS A 10 9.77 -0.62 6.86
C HIS A 10 9.53 -2.10 7.10
N THR A 11 10.58 -2.80 7.50
CA THR A 11 10.50 -4.16 8.01
C THR A 11 10.11 -4.11 9.48
N THR A 12 9.15 -4.94 9.87
CA THR A 12 8.68 -5.12 11.24
C THR A 12 8.83 -6.59 11.62
N SER A 13 8.62 -6.94 12.89
CA SER A 13 8.60 -8.33 13.34
C SER A 13 7.48 -9.16 12.70
N GLN A 14 6.43 -8.51 12.21
CA GLN A 14 5.24 -9.17 11.65
C GLN A 14 5.27 -9.24 10.11
N GLY A 15 6.09 -8.41 9.47
CA GLY A 15 6.12 -8.34 8.01
C GLY A 15 6.70 -7.01 7.51
N VAL A 16 6.44 -6.71 6.25
CA VAL A 16 6.90 -5.48 5.60
C VAL A 16 5.72 -4.53 5.41
N VAL A 17 5.86 -3.31 5.92
CA VAL A 17 4.92 -2.22 5.68
C VAL A 17 5.47 -1.32 4.59
N THR A 18 4.64 -1.06 3.57
CA THR A 18 4.93 -0.15 2.48
C THR A 18 3.89 0.96 2.46
N TRP A 19 4.35 2.20 2.51
CA TRP A 19 3.51 3.38 2.32
C TRP A 19 3.69 3.92 0.92
N SER A 20 2.57 4.18 0.27
CA SER A 20 2.53 4.75 -1.06
C SER A 20 1.65 6.01 -1.08
N ARG A 21 2.03 6.96 -1.93
CA ARG A 21 1.27 8.19 -2.16
C ARG A 21 0.72 8.18 -3.57
N CYS A 22 -0.59 8.33 -3.71
CA CYS A 22 -1.20 8.55 -5.01
C CYS A 22 -0.92 9.96 -5.50
N VAL A 23 -0.99 10.16 -6.82
CA VAL A 23 -0.97 11.49 -7.46
C VAL A 23 -2.03 12.45 -6.90
N CYS A 24 -3.14 11.94 -6.35
CA CYS A 24 -4.15 12.75 -5.66
C CYS A 24 -3.73 13.20 -4.25
N GLY A 25 -2.53 12.84 -3.79
CA GLY A 25 -1.98 13.19 -2.49
C GLY A 25 -2.35 12.24 -1.35
N ARG A 26 -3.33 11.34 -1.53
CA ARG A 26 -3.76 10.37 -0.52
C ARG A 26 -2.68 9.31 -0.25
N LEU A 27 -2.54 8.95 1.01
CA LEU A 27 -1.66 7.89 1.47
C LEU A 27 -2.40 6.55 1.52
N GLN A 28 -1.74 5.50 1.06
CA GLN A 28 -2.16 4.11 1.19
C GLN A 28 -1.05 3.31 1.87
N MET A 29 -1.44 2.56 2.89
CA MET A 29 -0.61 1.59 3.57
C MET A 29 -0.92 0.20 3.01
N ASN A 30 0.13 -0.56 2.71
CA ASN A 30 0.05 -1.98 2.43
C ASN A 30 1.03 -2.70 3.37
N MET A 31 0.56 -3.70 4.09
CA MET A 31 1.40 -4.61 4.88
C MET A 31 1.34 -5.99 4.25
N THR A 32 2.51 -6.55 3.97
CA THR A 32 2.67 -7.96 3.64
C THR A 32 3.22 -8.65 4.89
N SER A 33 2.37 -9.41 5.56
CA SER A 33 2.74 -10.18 6.74
C SER A 33 3.49 -11.44 6.35
N TYR A 34 4.37 -11.94 7.23
CA TYR A 34 5.18 -13.14 6.94
C TYR A 34 4.34 -14.42 6.85
N ASP A 35 3.14 -14.43 7.44
CA ASP A 35 2.15 -15.50 7.27
C ASP A 35 1.40 -15.43 5.93
N GLY A 36 1.80 -14.52 5.04
CA GLY A 36 1.24 -14.37 3.69
C GLY A 36 -0.02 -13.51 3.63
N LYS A 37 -0.52 -13.00 4.76
CA LYS A 37 -1.66 -12.08 4.77
C LYS A 37 -1.26 -10.70 4.29
N THR A 38 -2.12 -10.09 3.48
CA THR A 38 -1.96 -8.70 3.06
C THR A 38 -3.04 -7.84 3.71
N LEU A 39 -2.61 -6.73 4.32
CA LEU A 39 -3.50 -5.72 4.89
C LEU A 39 -3.32 -4.42 4.12
N THR A 40 -4.43 -3.77 3.78
CA THR A 40 -4.43 -2.48 3.10
C THR A 40 -5.27 -1.51 3.91
N ALA A 41 -4.75 -0.31 4.13
CA ALA A 41 -5.47 0.76 4.82
C ALA A 41 -5.27 2.10 4.11
N GLY A 42 -6.32 2.92 4.12
CA GLY A 42 -6.33 4.22 3.46
C GLY A 42 -6.44 4.14 1.94
N GLY A 43 -5.89 5.14 1.26
CA GLY A 43 -5.96 5.28 -0.19
C GLY A 43 -7.22 6.00 -0.69
N HIS A 44 -7.42 5.90 -1.99
CA HIS A 44 -8.60 6.42 -2.69
C HIS A 44 -9.04 5.31 -3.66
N ALA A 45 -10.31 4.90 -3.64
CA ALA A 45 -10.78 3.75 -4.44
C ALA A 45 -10.39 3.84 -5.92
N HIS A 46 -10.41 5.05 -6.48
CA HIS A 46 -10.00 5.34 -7.85
C HIS A 46 -8.49 5.19 -8.12
N CYS A 47 -7.64 5.35 -7.09
CA CYS A 47 -6.21 5.06 -7.16
C CYS A 47 -5.88 3.61 -6.75
N SER A 48 -6.75 2.96 -5.98
CA SER A 48 -6.55 1.60 -5.44
C SER A 48 -7.08 0.49 -6.36
N SER A 49 -7.73 0.83 -7.48
CA SER A 49 -8.41 -0.10 -8.40
C SER A 49 -7.51 -1.05 -9.22
N ARG A 50 -6.23 -1.22 -8.87
CA ARG A 50 -5.32 -2.20 -9.50
C ARG A 50 -4.86 -3.34 -8.58
N ILE A 51 -5.59 -3.65 -7.51
CA ILE A 51 -5.28 -4.82 -6.65
C ILE A 51 -6.38 -5.91 -6.71
N SER A 52 -7.42 -5.73 -7.53
CA SER A 52 -8.49 -6.74 -7.69
C SER A 52 -8.59 -7.22 -9.14
N SER A 53 -7.90 -8.31 -9.47
CA SER A 53 -8.24 -9.27 -10.54
C SER A 53 -7.53 -10.58 -10.25
#